data_AF-A0A0Q6GP29-F1
#
_entry.id   AF-A0A0Q6GP29-F1
#
_cell.length_a   1.000
_cell.length_b   1.000
_cell.length_c   1.000
_cell.angle_alpha   90.00
_cell.angle_beta   90.00
_cell.angle_gamma   90.00
#
_symmetry.space_group_name_H-M   'P 1'
#
loop_
_entity.id
_entity.type
_entity.pdbx_description
1 polymer ?
#
loop_
_entity_poly.entity_id
_entity_poly.type
_entity_poly.pdbx_seq_one_letter_code
_entity_poly.pdbx_strand_id
1 'polypeptide(L)'
;MSTSGTPAVKQRQMDDSQGRNVFIHPMRFDGDGRLVQEEIIVFSGITIAEAIERRFGGKTCDHGPKEALIGTASVIENGKVVKQTVFKQA
;
A
#
# COMPACT_ATOMS: atom_id res chain seq x y z
N MET A 1 38.74 18.89 17.22
CA MET A 1 37.84 19.36 16.16
C MET A 1 37.05 18.15 15.68
N SER A 2 35.75 18.11 15.98
CA SER A 2 34.89 16.94 15.70
C SER A 2 34.12 17.18 14.41
N THR A 3 34.43 16.44 13.35
CA THR A 3 33.65 16.45 12.11
C THR A 3 32.53 15.41 12.24
N SER A 4 31.31 15.86 12.55
CA SER A 4 30.12 15.01 12.40
C SER A 4 29.80 14.89 10.90
N GLY A 5 30.33 13.85 10.27
CA GLY A 5 29.89 13.47 8.93
C GLY A 5 28.52 12.82 9.03
N THR A 6 27.47 13.56 8.69
CA THR A 6 26.14 12.97 8.45
C THR A 6 26.31 11.86 7.42
N PRO A 7 25.89 10.60 7.68
CA PRO A 7 25.99 9.56 6.68
C PRO A 7 25.10 9.96 5.50
N ALA A 8 25.72 10.23 4.34
CA ALA A 8 24.99 10.44 3.11
C ALA A 8 24.26 9.13 2.77
N VAL A 9 22.94 9.12 2.99
CA VAL A 9 22.09 8.02 2.54
C VAL A 9 22.18 8.00 1.01
N LYS A 10 22.96 7.07 0.46
CA LYS A 10 22.95 6.77 -0.96
C LYS A 10 21.55 6.24 -1.30
N GLN A 11 20.68 7.14 -1.75
CA GLN A 11 19.41 6.78 -2.36
C GLN A 11 19.73 6.01 -3.65
N ARG A 12 19.74 4.68 -3.57
CA ARG A 12 19.86 3.85 -4.77
C ARG A 12 18.61 4.12 -5.59
N GLN A 13 18.80 4.60 -6.80
CA GLN A 13 17.76 4.61 -7.82
C GLN A 13 17.40 3.14 -8.04
N MET A 14 16.30 2.69 -7.43
CA MET A 14 15.76 1.36 -7.71
C MET A 14 15.33 1.38 -9.16
N ASP A 15 15.88 0.47 -9.95
CA ASP A 15 15.46 0.22 -11.32
C ASP A 15 14.00 -0.25 -11.27
N ASP A 16 13.09 0.61 -11.73
CA ASP A 16 11.63 0.41 -11.71
C ASP A 16 11.18 -0.79 -12.56
N SER A 17 12.11 -1.48 -13.26
CA SER A 17 11.85 -2.65 -14.08
C SER A 17 12.08 -4.00 -13.36
N GLN A 18 12.64 -4.01 -12.15
CA GLN A 18 12.89 -5.20 -11.34
C GLN A 18 12.15 -5.12 -10.00
N GLY A 19 10.91 -5.59 -9.98
CA GLY A 19 10.20 -5.85 -8.72
C GLY A 19 9.49 -4.64 -8.12
N ARG A 20 8.41 -4.20 -8.74
CA ARG A 20 7.45 -3.26 -8.13
C ARG A 20 7.00 -3.83 -6.77
N ASN A 21 7.34 -3.14 -5.68
CA ASN A 21 6.83 -3.47 -4.35
C ASN A 21 5.49 -2.75 -4.15
N VAL A 22 4.44 -3.52 -3.91
CA VAL A 22 3.12 -3.01 -3.55
C VAL A 22 2.90 -3.23 -2.06
N PHE A 23 2.64 -2.13 -1.36
CA PHE A 23 2.30 -2.12 0.06
C PHE A 23 0.78 -2.15 0.18
N ILE A 24 0.24 -3.23 0.73
CA ILE A 24 -1.17 -3.35 1.06
C ILE A 24 -1.32 -3.14 2.56
N HIS A 25 -2.24 -2.26 2.94
CA HIS A 25 -2.67 -1.98 4.31
C HIS A 25 -4.14 -2.40 4.44
N PRO A 26 -4.42 -3.68 4.75
CA PRO A 26 -5.77 -4.14 5.06
C PRO A 26 -6.26 -3.53 6.37
N MET A 27 -7.52 -3.14 6.41
CA MET A 27 -8.18 -2.57 7.59
C MET A 27 -9.46 -3.34 7.88
N ARG A 28 -9.73 -3.60 9.16
CA ARG A 28 -11.00 -4.12 9.64
C ARG A 28 -11.59 -3.17 10.65
N PHE A 29 -12.84 -2.79 10.42
CA PHE A 29 -13.61 -1.96 11.34
C PHE A 29 -14.66 -2.81 12.06
N ASP A 30 -15.02 -2.41 13.28
CA ASP A 30 -16.19 -2.95 13.98
C ASP A 30 -17.50 -2.29 13.50
N GLY A 31 -18.63 -2.70 14.09
CA GLY A 31 -19.95 -2.16 13.75
C GLY A 31 -20.14 -0.67 14.06
N ASP A 32 -19.28 -0.09 14.91
CA ASP A 32 -19.27 1.34 15.26
C ASP A 32 -18.30 2.14 14.38
N GLY A 33 -17.64 1.49 13.42
CA GLY A 33 -16.69 2.10 12.50
C GLY A 33 -15.32 2.39 13.12
N ARG A 34 -14.96 1.74 14.24
CA ARG A 34 -13.63 1.84 14.85
C ARG A 34 -12.70 0.81 14.23
N LEU A 35 -11.45 1.21 13.96
CA LEU A 35 -10.44 0.30 13.44
C LEU A 35 -10.06 -0.72 14.54
N VAL A 36 -10.27 -2.00 14.28
CA VAL A 36 -9.99 -3.09 15.24
C VAL A 36 -8.88 -4.03 14.78
N GLN A 37 -8.50 -3.99 13.50
CA GLN A 37 -7.37 -4.75 12.99
C GLN A 37 -6.74 -4.03 11.80
N GLU A 38 -5.41 -4.00 11.77
CA GLU A 38 -4.61 -3.56 10.63
C GLU A 38 -3.34 -4.39 10.51
N GLU A 39 -2.82 -4.48 9.28
CA GLU A 39 -1.58 -5.18 8.95
C GLU A 39 -0.89 -4.46 7.79
N ILE A 40 0.42 -4.62 7.61
CA ILE A 40 1.12 -4.18 6.40
C ILE A 40 1.68 -5.41 5.71
N ILE A 41 1.28 -5.60 4.46
CA ILE A 41 1.71 -6.71 3.61
C ILE A 41 2.43 -6.12 2.41
N VAL A 42 3.56 -6.72 2.04
CA VAL A 42 4.32 -6.30 0.86
C VAL A 42 4.29 -7.42 -0.17
N PHE A 43 3.87 -7.10 -1.38
CA PHE A 43 4.00 -7.96 -2.54
C PHE A 43 5.06 -7.43 -3.49
N SER A 44 6.02 -8.26 -3.87
CA SER A 44 7.08 -7.90 -4.80
C SER A 44 6.80 -8.45 -6.19
N GLY A 45 7.10 -7.66 -7.23
CA GLY A 45 7.06 -8.11 -8.62
C GLY A 45 5.65 -8.26 -9.20
N ILE A 46 4.66 -7.59 -8.61
CA ILE A 46 3.29 -7.57 -9.13
C ILE A 46 2.74 -6.15 -9.20
N THR A 47 1.69 -5.96 -9.98
CA THR A 47 0.97 -4.69 -10.11
C THR A 47 0.10 -4.41 -8.88
N ILE A 48 -0.32 -3.16 -8.71
CA ILE A 48 -1.24 -2.77 -7.63
C ILE A 48 -2.57 -3.52 -7.72
N ALA A 49 -3.09 -3.72 -8.93
CA ALA A 49 -4.33 -4.45 -9.18
C ALA A 49 -4.22 -5.92 -8.78
N GLU A 50 -3.12 -6.59 -9.17
CA GLU A 50 -2.87 -7.98 -8.77
C GLU A 50 -2.70 -8.13 -7.25
N ALA A 51 -2.06 -7.17 -6.57
CA ALA A 51 -1.89 -7.19 -5.12
C ALA A 51 -3.24 -7.02 -4.40
N ILE A 52 -4.10 -6.12 -4.90
CA ILE A 52 -5.47 -5.93 -4.39
C ILE A 52 -6.28 -7.22 -4.59
N GLU A 53 -6.26 -7.80 -5.79
CA GLU A 53 -6.95 -9.06 -6.10
C GLU A 53 -6.48 -10.19 -5.18
N ARG A 54 -5.16 -10.36 -5.00
CA ARG A 54 -4.61 -11.41 -4.13
C ARG A 54 -5.00 -11.24 -2.66
N ARG A 55 -5.08 -10.00 -2.16
CA ARG A 55 -5.34 -9.75 -0.72
C ARG A 55 -6.82 -9.66 -0.36
N PHE A 56 -7.63 -9.09 -1.25
CA PHE A 56 -9.05 -8.77 -1.00
C PHE A 56 -10.01 -9.54 -1.91
N GLY A 57 -9.53 -10.13 -3.01
CA GLY A 57 -10.34 -10.81 -4.02
C GLY A 57 -11.04 -9.87 -5.01
N GLY A 58 -11.68 -10.44 -6.03
CA GLY A 58 -12.31 -9.70 -7.14
C GLY A 58 -13.63 -8.98 -6.86
N LYS A 59 -13.95 -8.67 -5.61
CA LYS A 59 -15.12 -7.86 -5.22
C LYS A 59 -14.68 -6.57 -4.56
N THR A 60 -13.84 -5.80 -5.26
CA THR A 60 -13.34 -4.52 -4.77
C THR A 60 -13.54 -3.40 -5.79
N CYS A 61 -13.60 -2.17 -5.29
CA CYS A 61 -13.70 -0.95 -6.06
C CYS A 61 -12.82 0.15 -5.44
N ASP A 62 -12.54 1.20 -6.21
CA ASP A 62 -11.67 2.32 -5.80
C ASP A 62 -12.43 3.50 -5.17
N HIS A 63 -13.76 3.40 -5.12
CA HIS A 63 -14.66 4.34 -4.46
C HIS A 63 -15.80 3.58 -3.78
N GLY A 64 -16.31 4.11 -2.67
CA GLY A 64 -17.39 3.46 -1.95
C GLY A 64 -17.77 4.20 -0.66
N PRO A 65 -18.84 3.76 0.01
CA PRO A 65 -19.21 4.29 1.32
C PRO A 65 -18.14 3.93 2.36
N LYS A 66 -18.02 4.71 3.43
CA LYS A 66 -16.95 4.54 4.45
C LYS A 66 -17.01 3.14 5.08
N GLU A 67 -18.20 2.60 5.23
CA GLU A 67 -18.48 1.28 5.81
C GLU A 67 -17.94 0.14 4.93
N ALA A 68 -17.73 0.41 3.64
CA ALA A 68 -17.13 -0.53 2.71
C ALA A 68 -15.61 -0.43 2.64
N LEU A 69 -14.97 0.51 3.36
CA LEU A 69 -13.51 0.65 3.35
C LEU A 69 -12.86 -0.60 3.96
N ILE A 70 -11.97 -1.25 3.19
CA ILE A 70 -11.28 -2.47 3.61
C ILE A 70 -9.75 -2.36 3.56
N GLY A 71 -9.21 -1.27 3.01
CA GLY A 71 -7.77 -1.08 3.00
C GLY A 71 -7.28 0.03 2.09
N THR A 72 -5.97 0.13 2.00
CA THR A 72 -5.30 0.91 0.96
C THR A 72 -4.18 0.10 0.32
N ALA A 73 -3.88 0.40 -0.93
CA ALA A 73 -2.77 -0.15 -1.67
C ALA A 73 -1.87 1.00 -2.13
N SER A 74 -0.56 0.83 -2.06
CA SER A 74 0.38 1.87 -2.50
C SER A 74 1.63 1.30 -3.12
N VAL A 75 2.25 2.11 -3.98
CA VAL A 75 3.50 1.80 -4.66
C VAL A 75 4.32 3.09 -4.80
N ILE A 76 5.61 2.94 -5.02
CA ILE A 76 6.48 4.03 -5.46
C ILE A 76 6.63 3.92 -6.99
N GLU A 77 6.18 4.94 -7.72
CA GLU A 77 6.38 5.07 -9.17
C GLU A 77 7.10 6.39 -9.44
N ASN A 78 8.24 6.36 -10.16
CA ASN A 78 9.01 7.56 -10.49
C ASN A 78 9.33 8.44 -9.26
N GLY A 79 9.64 7.80 -8.12
CA GLY A 79 9.91 8.48 -6.84
C GLY A 79 8.69 9.10 -6.15
N LYS A 80 7.46 8.85 -6.65
CA LYS A 80 6.21 9.33 -6.05
C LYS A 80 5.42 8.16 -5.49
N VAL A 81 4.79 8.37 -4.33
CA VAL A 81 3.84 7.41 -3.78
C VAL A 81 2.52 7.53 -4.52
N VAL A 82 2.14 6.48 -5.23
CA VAL A 82 0.80 6.32 -5.78
C VAL A 82 0.01 5.47 -4.81
N LYS A 83 -1.14 5.98 -4.35
CA LYS A 83 -2.00 5.32 -3.37
C LYS A 83 -3.40 5.13 -3.94
N GLN A 84 -3.98 3.97 -3.70
CA GLN A 84 -5.34 3.61 -4.04
C GLN A 84 -6.08 3.20 -2.76
N THR A 85 -7.27 3.73 -2.55
CA THR A 85 -8.17 3.28 -1.50
C THR A 85 -8.97 2.09 -2.02
N VAL A 86 -9.17 1.08 -1.18
CA VAL A 86 -9.85 -0.14 -1.58
C VAL A 86 -11.13 -0.29 -0.76
N PHE A 87 -12.25 -0.38 -1.46
CA PHE A 87 -13.58 -0.62 -0.91
C PHE A 87 -14.05 -2.01 -1.31
N LYS A 88 -14.83 -2.65 -0.45
CA LYS A 88 -15.55 -3.88 -0.77
C LYS A 88 -16.76 -3.54 -1.64
N GLN A 89 -16.93 -4.26 -2.74
CA GLN A 89 -18.14 -4.16 -3.56
C GLN A 89 -19.31 -4.83 -2.82
N ALA A 90 -20.46 -4.15 -2.79
CA ALA A 90 -21.70 -4.66 -2.19
C ALA A 90 -22.22 -5.91 -2.91
#